data_AF-A0A1E7FU63-F1
#
_entry.id   AF-A0A1E7FU63-F1
#
_cell.length_a   1.000
_cell.length_b   1.000
_cell.length_c   1.000
_cell.angle_alpha   90.00
_cell.angle_beta   90.00
_cell.angle_gamma   90.00
#
_symmetry.space_group_name_H-M   'P 1'
#
loop_
_entity.id
_entity.type
_entity.pdbx_description
1 polymer ?
#
loop_
_entity_poly.entity_id
_entity_poly.type
_entity_poly.pdbx_seq_one_letter_code
_entity_poly.pdbx_strand_id
1 'polypeptide(L)'
;MGERKVLNKYFPSDFDPSLIPRGKKLSKKDGTVPVRMMLPFSVQCSTCMTFLYRGTKFNSKKEPMGGADGRYLGIQRFRFYIKCTLCSRTISFLTDPQNTDYEMENGGTRNYEVYKDKEKKE
;
A
#
# COMPACT_ATOMS: atom_id res chain seq x y z
N MET A 1 16.18 -28.61 -6.82
CA MET A 1 15.79 -27.18 -6.68
C MET A 1 17.03 -26.34 -6.86
N GLY A 2 17.00 -25.27 -7.65
CA GLY A 2 18.13 -24.36 -7.77
C GLY A 2 18.38 -23.59 -6.47
N GLU A 3 19.61 -23.12 -6.27
CA GLU A 3 19.99 -22.33 -5.10
C GLU A 3 19.27 -20.97 -5.07
N ARG A 4 19.03 -20.43 -3.86
CA ARG A 4 18.42 -19.09 -3.70
C ARG A 4 19.31 -17.97 -4.28
N LYS A 5 20.62 -18.14 -4.24
CA LYS A 5 21.62 -17.18 -4.73
C LYS A 5 22.49 -17.86 -5.79
N VAL A 6 21.92 -18.11 -6.95
CA VAL A 6 22.65 -18.69 -8.08
C VAL A 6 23.74 -17.72 -8.54
N LEU A 7 25.00 -18.17 -8.54
CA LEU A 7 26.14 -17.38 -9.01
C LEU A 7 26.09 -17.15 -10.52
N ASN A 8 25.88 -18.21 -11.30
CA ASN A 8 25.86 -18.18 -12.75
C ASN A 8 24.56 -18.74 -13.31
N LYS A 9 23.95 -18.02 -14.24
CA LYS A 9 22.85 -18.53 -15.05
C LYS A 9 23.39 -18.86 -16.44
N TYR A 10 22.92 -19.96 -17.02
CA TYR A 10 23.25 -20.28 -18.40
C TYR A 10 22.61 -19.25 -19.34
N PHE A 11 23.43 -18.61 -20.16
CA PHE A 11 23.00 -17.77 -21.28
C PHE A 11 23.33 -18.53 -22.58
N PRO A 12 22.39 -18.66 -23.53
CA PRO A 12 22.68 -19.33 -24.80
C PRO A 12 23.72 -18.52 -25.61
N SER A 13 24.46 -19.19 -26.50
CA SER A 13 25.52 -18.56 -27.32
C SER A 13 25.03 -17.40 -28.18
N ASP A 14 23.77 -17.43 -28.59
CA ASP A 14 23.16 -16.46 -29.51
C ASP A 14 22.45 -15.31 -28.77
N PHE A 15 22.64 -15.20 -27.44
CA PHE A 15 21.96 -14.20 -26.61
C PHE A 15 22.60 -12.81 -26.74
N ASP A 16 21.91 -11.89 -27.43
CA ASP A 16 22.26 -10.47 -27.46
C ASP A 16 21.37 -9.64 -26.51
N PRO A 17 21.93 -9.05 -25.43
CA PRO A 17 21.20 -8.19 -24.51
C PRO A 17 20.51 -6.98 -25.16
N SER A 18 20.99 -6.54 -26.33
CA SER A 18 20.51 -5.34 -27.02
C SER A 18 19.16 -5.53 -27.73
N LEU A 19 18.87 -6.77 -28.14
CA LEU A 19 17.65 -7.14 -28.86
C LEU A 19 16.44 -7.30 -27.93
N ILE A 20 16.65 -7.30 -26.62
CA ILE A 20 15.61 -7.54 -25.63
C ILE A 20 14.94 -6.21 -25.29
N PRO A 21 13.64 -6.03 -25.61
CA PRO A 21 12.93 -4.84 -25.19
C PRO A 21 12.88 -4.83 -23.66
N ARG A 22 13.30 -3.71 -23.05
CA ARG A 22 13.05 -3.48 -21.62
C ARG A 22 11.55 -3.45 -21.43
N GLY A 23 10.97 -4.54 -20.95
CA GLY A 23 9.55 -4.60 -20.64
C GLY A 23 9.20 -3.40 -19.78
N LYS A 24 8.31 -2.53 -20.27
CA LYS A 24 7.60 -1.59 -19.39
C LYS A 24 7.02 -2.47 -18.29
N LYS A 25 7.49 -2.30 -17.05
CA LYS A 25 7.09 -3.15 -15.93
C LYS A 25 5.58 -3.37 -16.04
N LEU A 26 5.15 -4.63 -16.19
CA LEU A 26 3.74 -5.04 -16.11
C LEU A 26 3.21 -4.85 -14.67
N SER A 27 3.46 -3.69 -14.06
CA SER A 27 2.52 -3.17 -13.08
C SER A 27 1.26 -2.91 -13.90
N LYS A 28 0.20 -3.65 -13.54
CA LYS A 28 -1.13 -3.73 -14.15
C LYS A 28 -1.55 -2.42 -14.82
N LYS A 29 -2.44 -2.48 -15.82
CA LYS A 29 -3.07 -1.34 -16.52
C LYS A 29 -3.41 -0.11 -15.63
N ASP A 30 -3.55 -0.30 -14.32
CA ASP A 30 -3.92 0.70 -13.31
C ASP A 30 -2.75 1.19 -12.39
N GLY A 31 -1.48 0.85 -12.66
CA GLY A 31 -0.34 1.34 -11.85
C GLY A 31 -0.25 0.80 -10.41
N THR A 32 -1.03 -0.23 -10.08
CA THR A 32 -1.09 -0.81 -8.73
C THR A 32 -0.01 -1.87 -8.48
N VAL A 33 0.55 -1.86 -7.27
CA VAL A 33 1.59 -2.81 -6.81
C VAL A 33 1.05 -3.61 -5.62
N PRO A 34 1.04 -4.95 -5.65
CA PRO A 34 0.67 -5.75 -4.49
C PRO A 34 1.75 -5.63 -3.41
N VAL A 35 1.36 -5.29 -2.19
CA VAL A 35 2.26 -5.15 -1.03
C VAL A 35 1.65 -5.89 0.15
N ARG A 36 2.48 -6.51 0.99
CA ARG A 36 2.02 -7.07 2.27
C ARG A 36 2.39 -6.07 3.37
N MET A 37 1.39 -5.54 4.06
CA MET A 37 1.58 -4.51 5.09
C MET A 37 0.72 -4.78 6.33
N MET A 38 1.06 -4.11 7.43
CA MET A 38 0.26 -4.12 8.66
C MET A 38 -0.62 -2.88 8.70
N LEU A 39 -1.80 -2.99 9.33
CA LEU A 39 -2.64 -1.83 9.59
C LEU A 39 -1.96 -0.87 10.59
N PRO A 40 -1.81 0.43 10.26
CA PRO A 40 -1.14 1.41 11.12
C PRO A 40 -2.00 1.84 12.31
N PHE A 41 -3.32 1.81 12.17
CA PHE A 41 -4.30 2.16 13.20
C PHE A 41 -5.49 1.19 13.18
N SER A 42 -6.31 1.21 14.24
CA SER A 42 -7.54 0.43 14.30
C SER A 42 -8.66 1.07 13.48
N VAL A 43 -9.37 0.24 12.72
CA VAL A 43 -10.43 0.65 11.79
C VAL A 43 -11.71 -0.11 12.11
N GLN A 44 -12.82 0.61 12.15
CA GLN A 44 -14.15 0.01 12.12
C GLN A 44 -14.68 0.03 10.70
N CYS A 45 -15.07 -1.13 10.16
CA CYS A 45 -15.65 -1.19 8.83
C CYS A 45 -17.05 -0.59 8.81
N SER A 46 -17.35 0.31 7.86
CA SER A 46 -18.65 1.00 7.79
C SER A 46 -19.82 0.06 7.46
N THR A 47 -19.57 -1.06 6.77
CA THR A 47 -20.63 -1.98 6.35
C THR A 47 -20.97 -3.06 7.36
N CYS A 48 -19.96 -3.74 7.93
CA CYS A 48 -20.19 -4.87 8.83
C CYS A 48 -19.88 -4.55 10.30
N MET A 49 -19.44 -3.31 10.59
CA MET A 49 -19.08 -2.84 11.93
C MET A 49 -17.97 -3.64 12.62
N THR A 50 -17.25 -4.46 11.86
CA THR A 50 -16.15 -5.27 12.38
C THR A 50 -14.92 -4.41 12.60
N PHE A 51 -14.20 -4.71 13.67
CA PHE A 51 -12.98 -4.01 14.02
C PHE A 51 -11.76 -4.72 13.44
N LEU A 52 -10.96 -3.98 12.69
CA LEU A 52 -9.64 -4.36 12.24
C LEU A 52 -8.64 -3.67 13.15
N TYR A 53 -7.96 -4.43 14.00
CA TYR A 53 -7.03 -3.88 14.97
C TYR A 53 -5.68 -3.53 14.32
N ARG A 54 -4.97 -2.58 14.95
CA ARG A 54 -3.60 -2.20 14.58
C ARG A 54 -2.69 -3.44 14.54
N GLY A 55 -1.81 -3.52 13.56
CA GLY A 55 -0.85 -4.62 13.42
C GLY A 55 -1.37 -5.85 12.66
N THR A 56 -2.66 -5.89 12.30
CA THR A 56 -3.20 -6.97 11.46
C THR A 56 -2.58 -6.92 10.05
N LYS A 57 -2.10 -8.07 9.57
CA LYS A 57 -1.36 -8.21 8.30
C LYS A 57 -2.33 -8.43 7.14
N PHE A 58 -2.20 -7.63 6.07
CA PHE A 58 -3.00 -7.75 4.86
C PHE A 58 -2.15 -7.78 3.60
N ASN A 59 -2.68 -8.43 2.58
CA ASN A 59 -2.25 -8.24 1.20
C ASN A 59 -3.00 -7.02 0.66
N SER A 60 -2.31 -5.90 0.55
CA SER A 60 -2.85 -4.65 0.04
C SER A 60 -2.45 -4.41 -1.40
N LYS A 61 -3.18 -3.51 -2.06
CA LYS A 61 -2.74 -2.91 -3.33
C LYS A 61 -2.29 -1.48 -3.04
N LYS A 62 -1.07 -1.15 -3.42
CA LYS A 62 -0.48 0.19 -3.35
C LYS A 62 -0.69 0.88 -4.69
N GLU A 63 -1.21 2.09 -4.67
CA GLU A 63 -1.38 2.96 -5.84
C GLU A 63 -0.71 4.32 -5.56
N PRO A 64 0.10 4.86 -6.48
CA PRO A 64 0.52 6.26 -6.38
C PRO A 64 -0.68 7.17 -6.64
N MET A 65 -0.93 8.10 -5.72
CA MET A 65 -2.01 9.07 -5.91
C MET A 65 -1.66 10.00 -7.08
N GLY A 66 -2.52 10.07 -8.10
CA GLY A 66 -2.39 10.98 -9.23
C GLY A 66 -2.92 12.39 -8.90
N GLY A 67 -2.58 13.38 -9.75
CA GLY A 67 -3.10 14.75 -9.66
C GLY A 67 -2.25 15.70 -8.80
N ALA A 68 -2.78 16.91 -8.57
CA ALA A 68 -2.14 17.97 -7.78
C ALA A 68 -1.97 17.57 -6.30
N ASP A 69 -2.93 16.83 -5.75
CA ASP A 69 -2.93 16.38 -4.35
C ASP A 69 -2.07 15.13 -4.11
N GLY A 70 -1.51 14.55 -5.18
CA GLY A 70 -0.74 13.32 -5.12
C GLY A 70 0.67 13.49 -4.55
N ARG A 71 1.16 14.72 -4.42
CA ARG A 71 2.49 15.03 -3.91
C ARG A 71 2.45 16.11 -2.85
N TYR A 72 3.10 15.86 -1.72
CA TYR A 72 3.30 16.83 -0.66
C TYR A 72 4.77 17.26 -0.66
N LEU A 73 5.06 18.53 -0.99
CA LEU A 73 6.43 19.08 -1.03
C LEU A 73 7.44 18.19 -1.80
N GLY A 74 7.00 17.52 -2.88
CA GLY A 74 7.81 16.58 -3.66
C GLY A 74 7.78 15.12 -3.21
N ILE A 75 7.19 14.83 -2.05
CA ILE A 75 6.99 13.47 -1.52
C ILE A 75 5.71 12.89 -2.11
N GLN A 76 5.82 11.72 -2.75
CA GLN A 76 4.68 11.04 -3.37
C GLN A 76 3.78 10.42 -2.29
N ARG A 77 2.49 10.77 -2.31
CA ARG A 77 1.45 10.14 -1.51
C ARG A 77 1.00 8.84 -2.16
N PHE A 78 0.72 7.83 -1.33
CA PHE A 78 0.24 6.53 -1.76
C PHE A 78 -1.12 6.23 -1.16
N ARG A 79 -1.99 5.65 -1.99
CA ARG A 79 -3.25 5.05 -1.58
C ARG A 79 -3.06 3.55 -1.42
N PHE A 80 -3.59 3.02 -0.33
CA PHE A 80 -3.60 1.60 -0.06
C PHE A 80 -5.02 1.08 -0.05
N TYR A 81 -5.23 -0.06 -0.69
CA TYR A 81 -6.50 -0.78 -0.67
C TYR A 81 -6.34 -2.05 0.14
N ILE A 82 -7.16 -2.21 1.17
CA ILE A 82 -7.30 -3.44 1.94
C ILE A 82 -8.72 -3.98 1.77
N LYS A 83 -8.90 -5.27 2.04
CA LYS A 83 -10.22 -5.89 2.09
C LYS A 83 -10.57 -6.20 3.53
N CYS A 84 -11.81 -5.91 3.93
CA CYS A 84 -12.34 -6.38 5.21
C CYS A 84 -12.34 -7.91 5.25
N THR A 85 -12.03 -8.49 6.41
CA THR A 85 -11.97 -9.96 6.62
C THR A 85 -13.35 -10.62 6.50
N LEU A 86 -14.42 -9.91 6.86
CA LEU A 86 -15.79 -10.44 6.88
C LEU A 86 -16.57 -10.11 5.61
N CYS A 87 -16.78 -8.82 5.31
CA CYS A 87 -17.62 -8.43 4.17
C CYS A 87 -16.84 -8.28 2.84
N SER A 88 -15.52 -8.53 2.83
CA SER A 88 -14.65 -8.39 1.64
C SER A 88 -14.68 -7.02 0.95
N ARG A 89 -15.31 -6.01 1.57
CA ARG A 89 -15.39 -4.66 1.04
C ARG A 89 -14.04 -3.98 1.10
N THR A 90 -13.74 -3.19 0.08
CA THR A 90 -12.48 -2.45 0.00
C THR A 90 -12.52 -1.25 0.94
N ILE A 91 -11.46 -1.11 1.74
CA ILE A 91 -11.20 0.06 2.57
C ILE A 91 -9.94 0.72 2.00
N SER A 92 -9.97 2.05 1.86
CA SER A 92 -8.83 2.83 1.36
C SER A 92 -8.35 3.85 2.36
N PHE A 93 -7.03 4.00 2.42
CA PHE A 93 -6.36 5.01 3.23
C PHE A 93 -5.15 5.56 2.48
N LEU A 94 -4.82 6.81 2.78
CA LEU A 94 -3.77 7.60 2.16
C LEU A 94 -2.62 7.82 3.15
N THR A 95 -1.41 7.93 2.64
CA THR A 95 -0.27 8.44 3.43
C THR A 95 -0.40 9.95 3.59
N ASP A 96 -0.18 10.45 4.80
CA ASP A 96 -0.03 11.88 5.08
C ASP A 96 1.41 12.18 5.57
N PRO A 97 2.28 12.70 4.68
CA PRO A 97 3.64 13.06 5.04
C PRO A 97 3.74 14.22 6.03
N GLN A 98 2.72 15.08 6.16
CA GLN A 98 2.76 16.23 7.05
C GLN A 98 2.69 15.81 8.52
N ASN A 99 1.77 14.90 8.84
CA ASN A 99 1.55 14.44 10.22
C ASN A 99 2.22 13.09 10.52
N THR A 100 3.05 12.56 9.60
CA THR A 100 3.68 11.23 9.70
C THR A 100 2.68 10.09 9.97
N ASP A 101 1.44 10.25 9.51
CA ASP A 101 0.33 9.34 9.77
C ASP A 101 -0.35 8.93 8.46
N TYR A 102 -1.46 8.22 8.58
CA TYR A 102 -2.31 7.83 7.48
C TYR A 102 -3.70 8.43 7.67
N GLU A 103 -4.29 8.87 6.57
CA GLU A 103 -5.64 9.43 6.50
C GLU A 103 -6.61 8.37 5.98
N MET A 104 -7.75 8.23 6.65
CA MET A 104 -8.83 7.38 6.14
C MET A 104 -9.55 8.09 5.00
N GLU A 105 -9.71 7.38 3.88
CA GLU A 105 -10.45 7.88 2.73
C GLU A 105 -11.84 7.23 2.72
N ASN A 106 -11.94 5.94 2.37
CA ASN A 106 -13.22 5.25 2.21
C ASN A 106 -13.29 3.88 2.91
N GLY A 107 -14.50 3.46 3.28
CA GLY A 107 -14.81 2.07 3.67
C GLY A 107 -14.63 1.75 5.15
N GLY A 108 -14.22 2.71 5.97
CA GLY A 108 -14.17 2.56 7.42
C GLY A 108 -13.94 3.87 8.14
N THR A 109 -14.13 3.84 9.44
CA THR A 109 -13.83 4.93 10.36
C THR A 109 -12.63 4.53 11.22
N ARG A 110 -11.76 5.49 11.51
CA ARG A 110 -10.66 5.27 12.45
C ARG A 110 -11.21 5.35 13.87
N ASN A 111 -10.74 4.47 14.75
CA ASN A 111 -11.09 4.56 16.16
C ASN A 111 -10.42 5.79 16.79
N TYR A 112 -11.14 6.46 17.68
CA TYR A 112 -10.64 7.63 18.38
C TYR A 112 -9.62 7.24 19.47
N GLU A 113 -8.50 7.96 19.51
CA GLU A 113 -7.37 7.71 20.40
C GLU A 113 -7.15 8.95 21.29
N VAL A 114 -7.50 8.87 22.58
CA VAL A 114 -7.48 10.01 23.53
C VAL A 114 -6.10 10.67 23.65
N TYR A 115 -5.02 9.90 23.50
CA TYR A 115 -3.66 10.44 23.63
C TYR A 115 -3.31 11.41 22.49
N LYS A 116 -3.84 11.21 21.28
CA LYS A 116 -3.63 12.11 20.14
C LYS A 116 -4.18 13.51 20.36
N ASP A 117 -5.28 13.59 21.11
CA ASP A 117 -5.91 14.87 21.45
C ASP A 117 -5.13 15.62 22.53
N LYS A 118 -4.35 14.91 23.36
CA LYS A 118 -3.41 15.55 24.30
C LYS A 118 -2.21 16.12 23.55
N GLU A 119 -1.62 15.34 22.66
CA GLU A 119 -0.46 15.75 21.83
C GLU A 119 -0.77 16.94 20.91
N LYS A 120 -2.04 17.18 20.56
CA LYS A 120 -2.46 18.36 19.76
C LYS A 120 -2.69 19.62 20.59
N LYS A 121 -2.89 19.49 21.90
CA LYS A 121 -3.17 20.61 22.81
C LYS A 121 -1.90 21.17 23.43
N GLU A 122 -0.86 20.35 23.52
CA GLU A 122 0.51 20.73 23.89
C GLU A 122 1.23 21.35 22.67
#